data_AF-A0A1V6FXF1-F1
#
_entry.id   AF-A0A1V6FXF1-F1
#
_cell.length_a   1.000
_cell.length_b   1.000
_cell.length_c   1.000
_cell.angle_alpha   90.00
_cell.angle_beta   90.00
_cell.angle_gamma   90.00
#
_symmetry.space_group_name_H-M   'P 1'
#
loop_
_entity.id
_entity.type
_entity.pdbx_description
1 polymer ?
#
loop_
_entity_poly.entity_id
_entity_poly.type
_entity_poly.pdbx_seq_one_letter_code
_entity_poly.pdbx_strand_id
1 'polypeptide(L)'
;MKYRMYFFVPYNISPIQQAIQAGHAALEYAFRYYNPAEYDLISFLTNDKTWIILNGGTTNSKVIGNTREEQDPYIGSLDNIVHQLEKNGIKYSIFNEPDLNDALTAVCFLADERVWDWENYPNFRDYLNNTALDLAEYPFLKHKRIKNKSDFSDSDLLISFPKEYYNWLEKIGGEKNAFLKNLIEGKKLA
;
A
#
# COMPACT_ATOMS: atom_id res chain seq x y z
N MET A 1 -5.56 -13.05 -13.11
CA MET A 1 -4.90 -12.31 -12.02
C MET A 1 -5.47 -12.79 -10.72
N LYS A 2 -4.65 -12.94 -9.68
CA LYS A 2 -5.11 -13.22 -8.31
C LYS A 2 -5.20 -11.93 -7.51
N TYR A 3 -6.18 -11.86 -6.61
CA TYR A 3 -6.43 -10.68 -5.78
C TYR A 3 -6.38 -11.02 -4.29
N ARG A 4 -5.98 -10.04 -3.49
CA ARG A 4 -6.06 -10.06 -2.02
C ARG A 4 -6.69 -8.78 -1.54
N MET A 5 -7.52 -8.88 -0.50
CA MET A 5 -8.03 -7.70 0.19
C MET A 5 -7.16 -7.43 1.41
N TYR A 6 -6.63 -6.23 1.48
CA TYR A 6 -5.79 -5.77 2.58
C TYR A 6 -6.60 -4.88 3.50
N PHE A 7 -6.37 -5.04 4.80
CA PHE A 7 -7.02 -4.28 5.84
C PHE A 7 -5.95 -3.64 6.72
N PHE A 8 -6.18 -2.39 7.13
CA PHE A 8 -5.44 -1.76 8.21
C PHE A 8 -6.39 -1.50 9.37
N VAL A 9 -6.01 -1.94 10.56
CA VAL A 9 -6.80 -1.81 11.79
C VAL A 9 -5.93 -1.25 12.93
N PRO A 10 -6.51 -0.58 13.94
CA PRO A 10 -5.77 -0.12 15.10
C PRO A 10 -5.09 -1.27 15.86
N TYR A 11 -3.87 -1.07 16.35
CA TYR A 11 -3.13 -2.13 17.06
C TYR A 11 -3.67 -2.42 18.47
N ASN A 12 -4.47 -1.50 19.01
CA ASN A 12 -4.91 -1.49 20.40
C ASN A 12 -6.26 -2.18 20.64
N ILE A 13 -6.90 -2.72 19.59
CA ILE A 13 -8.13 -3.51 19.71
C ILE A 13 -7.82 -5.01 19.65
N SER A 14 -8.67 -5.83 20.27
CA SER A 14 -8.45 -7.29 20.34
C SER A 14 -8.48 -7.94 18.95
N PRO A 15 -7.81 -9.08 18.72
CA PRO A 15 -7.82 -9.76 17.42
C PRO A 15 -9.21 -10.10 16.88
N ILE A 16 -10.16 -10.42 17.77
CA ILE A 16 -11.56 -10.65 17.39
C ILE A 16 -12.19 -9.35 16.86
N GLN A 17 -12.00 -8.24 17.57
CA GLN A 17 -12.47 -6.93 17.11
C GLN A 17 -11.81 -6.56 15.79
N GLN A 18 -10.50 -6.70 15.64
CA GLN A 18 -9.80 -6.43 14.37
C GLN A 18 -10.44 -7.16 13.18
N ALA A 19 -10.76 -8.44 13.33
CA ALA A 19 -11.43 -9.22 12.29
C ALA A 19 -12.86 -8.72 12.01
N ILE A 20 -13.61 -8.35 13.03
CA ILE A 20 -14.97 -7.77 12.88
C ILE A 20 -14.91 -6.44 12.12
N GLN A 21 -14.00 -5.53 12.52
CA GLN A 21 -13.84 -4.22 11.89
C GLN A 21 -13.39 -4.37 10.42
N ALA A 22 -12.46 -5.29 10.14
CA ALA A 22 -12.09 -5.66 8.78
C ALA A 22 -13.29 -6.18 7.98
N GLY A 23 -14.13 -7.02 8.59
CA GLY A 23 -15.37 -7.50 7.99
C GLY A 23 -16.32 -6.38 7.58
N HIS A 24 -16.54 -5.40 8.46
CA HIS A 24 -17.35 -4.24 8.12
C HIS A 24 -16.78 -3.44 6.95
N ALA A 25 -15.47 -3.15 6.95
CA ALA A 25 -14.84 -2.44 5.83
C ALA A 25 -14.95 -3.22 4.51
N ALA A 26 -14.86 -4.56 4.53
CA ALA A 26 -15.04 -5.39 3.35
C ALA A 26 -16.45 -5.26 2.76
N LEU A 27 -17.49 -5.23 3.61
CA LEU A 27 -18.88 -5.04 3.17
C LEU A 27 -19.07 -3.65 2.57
N GLU A 28 -18.51 -2.60 3.17
CA GLU A 28 -18.52 -1.24 2.63
C GLU A 28 -17.82 -1.17 1.26
N TYR A 29 -16.70 -1.87 1.10
CA TYR A 29 -15.99 -1.95 -0.19
C TYR A 29 -16.86 -2.60 -1.26
N ALA A 30 -17.47 -3.73 -0.93
CA ALA A 30 -18.34 -4.45 -1.85
C ALA A 30 -19.56 -3.61 -2.22
N PHE A 31 -20.24 -2.99 -1.25
CA PHE A 31 -21.39 -2.13 -1.50
C PHE A 31 -21.04 -0.95 -2.42
N ARG A 32 -19.88 -0.31 -2.20
CA ARG A 32 -19.45 0.87 -2.95
C ARG A 32 -18.97 0.57 -4.38
N TYR A 33 -18.28 -0.56 -4.58
CA TYR A 33 -17.58 -0.84 -5.84
C TYR A 33 -18.08 -2.09 -6.56
N TYR A 34 -19.15 -2.74 -6.09
CA TYR A 34 -19.74 -3.84 -6.83
C TYR A 34 -20.22 -3.36 -8.19
N ASN A 35 -19.57 -3.88 -9.23
CA ASN A 35 -19.95 -3.69 -10.61
C ASN A 35 -19.74 -5.03 -11.33
N PRO A 36 -20.79 -5.69 -11.84
CA PRO A 36 -20.66 -6.98 -12.51
C PRO A 36 -19.84 -6.91 -13.82
N ALA A 37 -19.63 -5.72 -14.38
CA ALA A 37 -18.75 -5.52 -15.52
C ALA A 37 -17.26 -5.38 -15.15
N GLU A 38 -16.94 -5.10 -13.88
CA GLU A 38 -15.56 -4.98 -13.42
C GLU A 38 -15.02 -6.34 -12.93
N TYR A 39 -13.93 -6.80 -13.54
CA TYR A 39 -13.38 -8.13 -13.29
C TYR A 39 -12.77 -8.29 -11.89
N ASP A 40 -12.08 -7.27 -11.38
CA ASP A 40 -11.21 -7.39 -10.19
C ASP A 40 -11.94 -7.87 -8.94
N LEU A 41 -12.99 -7.13 -8.53
CA LEU A 41 -13.78 -7.46 -7.35
C LEU A 41 -14.58 -8.76 -7.55
N ILE A 42 -15.11 -9.00 -8.74
CA ILE A 42 -15.83 -10.24 -9.05
C ILE A 42 -14.91 -11.44 -8.95
N SER A 43 -13.68 -11.37 -9.49
CA SER A 43 -12.68 -12.43 -9.38
C SER A 43 -12.31 -12.70 -7.92
N PHE A 44 -12.10 -11.65 -7.12
CA PHE A 44 -11.86 -11.81 -5.68
C PHE A 44 -13.02 -12.52 -4.95
N LEU A 45 -14.27 -12.06 -5.19
CA LEU A 45 -15.46 -12.60 -4.53
C LEU A 45 -15.80 -14.02 -4.96
N THR A 46 -15.45 -14.42 -6.19
CA THR A 46 -15.75 -15.76 -6.72
C THR A 46 -14.62 -16.76 -6.48
N ASN A 47 -13.36 -16.32 -6.49
CA ASN A 47 -12.19 -17.22 -6.48
C ASN A 47 -11.27 -17.01 -5.27
N ASP A 48 -10.67 -15.82 -5.09
CA ASP A 48 -9.48 -15.68 -4.23
C ASP A 48 -9.78 -15.54 -2.73
N LYS A 49 -10.78 -14.72 -2.35
CA LYS A 49 -11.29 -14.50 -0.98
C LYS A 49 -10.24 -14.38 0.14
N THR A 50 -9.01 -13.99 -0.18
CA THR A 50 -7.89 -13.96 0.78
C THR A 50 -7.81 -12.60 1.45
N TRP A 51 -7.89 -12.59 2.77
CA TRP A 51 -7.84 -11.37 3.60
C TRP A 51 -6.50 -11.27 4.31
N ILE A 52 -5.88 -10.09 4.26
CA ILE A 52 -4.63 -9.80 4.97
C ILE A 52 -4.86 -8.61 5.90
N ILE A 53 -4.87 -8.85 7.21
CA ILE A 53 -5.09 -7.82 8.22
C ILE A 53 -3.73 -7.34 8.75
N LEU A 54 -3.45 -6.07 8.52
CA LEU A 54 -2.20 -5.40 8.85
C LEU A 54 -2.41 -4.37 9.96
N ASN A 55 -1.35 -4.13 10.72
CA ASN A 55 -1.32 -3.09 11.74
C ASN A 55 -1.34 -1.69 11.09
N GLY A 56 -2.42 -0.95 11.32
CA GLY A 56 -2.62 0.43 10.87
C GLY A 56 -2.14 1.50 11.85
N GLY A 57 -1.70 1.11 13.04
CA GLY A 57 -1.22 1.98 14.12
C GLY A 57 -2.35 2.66 14.89
N THR A 58 -2.34 3.98 14.97
CA THR A 58 -3.28 4.77 15.78
C THR A 58 -4.37 5.43 14.93
N THR A 59 -5.52 5.67 15.56
CA THR A 59 -6.63 6.46 15.02
C THR A 59 -6.69 7.80 15.76
N ASN A 60 -6.64 8.90 15.00
CA ASN A 60 -6.82 10.26 15.52
C ASN A 60 -7.18 11.20 14.38
N SER A 61 -8.48 11.50 14.28
CA SER A 61 -9.00 12.44 13.28
C SER A 61 -8.92 13.91 13.71
N LYS A 62 -8.41 14.20 14.92
CA LYS A 62 -8.20 15.58 15.36
C LYS A 62 -6.94 16.13 14.72
N VAL A 63 -7.11 17.08 13.81
CA VAL A 63 -6.03 17.95 13.35
C VAL A 63 -5.55 18.81 14.52
N ILE A 64 -4.38 18.50 15.08
CA ILE A 64 -3.73 19.38 16.06
C ILE A 64 -2.77 20.28 15.29
N GLY A 65 -3.14 21.54 15.11
CA GLY A 65 -2.31 22.57 14.49
C GLY A 65 -2.11 23.76 15.43
N ASN A 66 -0.91 23.87 16.00
CA ASN A 66 -0.33 25.14 16.44
C ASN A 66 1.19 25.02 16.48
N THR A 67 1.78 24.69 15.34
CA THR A 67 3.19 25.00 15.08
C THR A 67 3.26 25.62 13.71
N ARG A 68 3.81 26.83 13.66
CA ARG A 68 4.16 27.56 12.45
C ARG A 68 4.92 26.63 11.51
N GLU A 69 4.25 26.13 10.49
CA GLU A 69 4.73 25.57 9.22
C GLU A 69 3.58 24.72 8.67
N GLU A 70 2.78 25.35 7.81
CA GLU A 70 1.78 24.71 6.98
C GLU A 70 2.45 23.59 6.16
N GLN A 71 2.18 22.32 6.48
CA GLN A 71 2.13 21.26 5.45
C GLN A 71 1.54 19.92 5.88
N ASP A 72 1.53 19.51 7.16
CA ASP A 72 0.90 18.22 7.54
C ASP A 72 0.22 18.26 8.91
N PRO A 73 -1.11 18.07 9.00
CA PRO A 73 -1.79 17.95 10.28
C PRO A 73 -1.34 16.68 11.01
N TYR A 74 -1.11 16.76 12.33
CA TYR A 74 -0.85 15.55 13.13
C TYR A 74 -2.13 14.70 13.21
N ILE A 75 -2.22 13.69 12.36
CA ILE A 75 -3.32 12.71 12.30
C ILE A 75 -2.83 11.32 12.71
N GLY A 76 -3.76 10.43 13.05
CA GLY A 76 -3.46 9.03 13.31
C GLY A 76 -2.80 8.36 12.10
N SER A 77 -1.96 7.35 12.31
CA SER A 77 -1.33 6.65 11.20
C SER A 77 -2.34 5.93 10.31
N LEU A 78 -3.47 5.49 10.87
CA LEU A 78 -4.57 4.90 10.12
C LEU A 78 -5.28 5.96 9.25
N ASP A 79 -5.53 7.15 9.81
CA ASP A 79 -6.07 8.30 9.06
C ASP A 79 -5.14 8.72 7.91
N ASN A 80 -3.82 8.70 8.15
CA ASN A 80 -2.84 9.00 7.10
C ASN A 80 -2.86 7.97 5.95
N ILE A 81 -3.08 6.67 6.25
CA ILE A 81 -3.26 5.65 5.21
C ILE A 81 -4.47 5.98 4.33
N VAL A 82 -5.58 6.44 4.92
CA VAL A 82 -6.76 6.88 4.16
C VAL A 82 -6.40 8.03 3.22
N HIS A 83 -5.73 9.07 3.75
CA HIS A 83 -5.32 10.22 2.94
C HIS A 83 -4.40 9.80 1.78
N GLN A 84 -3.46 8.89 2.03
CA GLN A 84 -2.57 8.38 0.99
C GLN A 84 -3.31 7.55 -0.07
N LEU A 85 -4.28 6.71 0.32
CA LEU A 85 -5.09 5.94 -0.62
C LEU A 85 -5.92 6.87 -1.52
N GLU A 86 -6.55 7.89 -0.94
CA GLU A 86 -7.34 8.89 -1.65
C GLU A 86 -6.47 9.69 -2.63
N LYS A 87 -5.32 10.22 -2.16
CA LYS A 87 -4.37 11.00 -2.98
C LYS A 87 -3.86 10.23 -4.20
N ASN A 88 -3.70 8.90 -4.07
CA ASN A 88 -3.23 8.02 -5.14
C ASN A 88 -4.37 7.41 -5.98
N GLY A 89 -5.63 7.83 -5.75
CA GLY A 89 -6.79 7.37 -6.50
C GLY A 89 -7.01 5.85 -6.40
N ILE A 90 -6.69 5.26 -5.25
CA ILE A 90 -6.94 3.84 -4.97
C ILE A 90 -8.41 3.68 -4.60
N LYS A 91 -9.07 2.63 -5.08
CA LYS A 91 -10.38 2.25 -4.55
C LYS A 91 -10.19 1.69 -3.14
N TYR A 92 -10.82 2.32 -2.16
CA TYR A 92 -10.78 1.90 -0.76
C TYR A 92 -12.14 2.11 -0.08
N SER A 93 -12.33 1.46 1.05
CA SER A 93 -13.42 1.73 2.00
C SER A 93 -12.84 1.89 3.41
N ILE A 94 -13.68 2.44 4.29
CA ILE A 94 -13.38 2.59 5.70
C ILE A 94 -14.56 2.07 6.52
N PHE A 95 -14.31 1.80 7.79
CA PHE A 95 -15.35 1.63 8.78
C PHE A 95 -15.03 2.46 10.01
N ASN A 96 -16.03 3.20 10.48
CA ASN A 96 -16.00 3.98 11.70
C ASN A 96 -16.90 3.29 12.71
N GLU A 97 -16.37 2.97 13.89
CA GLU A 97 -17.10 2.25 14.94
C GLU A 97 -17.97 3.23 15.76
N PRO A 98 -19.31 3.15 15.66
CA PRO A 98 -20.19 4.08 16.37
C PRO A 98 -20.04 4.00 17.89
N ASP A 99 -19.79 2.80 18.41
CA ASP A 99 -19.61 2.58 19.85
C ASP A 99 -18.25 3.08 20.38
N LEU A 100 -17.36 3.51 19.47
CA LEU A 100 -16.04 4.08 19.77
C LEU A 100 -15.96 5.56 19.36
N ASN A 101 -17.03 6.33 19.60
CA ASN A 101 -17.13 7.75 19.22
C ASN A 101 -16.85 7.98 17.72
N ASP A 102 -17.41 7.11 16.86
CA ASP A 102 -17.22 7.14 15.41
C ASP A 102 -15.74 7.10 14.98
N ALA A 103 -14.88 6.45 15.79
CA ALA A 103 -13.47 6.34 15.47
C ALA A 103 -13.23 5.45 14.25
N LEU A 104 -12.27 5.84 13.40
CA LEU A 104 -11.80 5.02 12.29
C LEU A 104 -11.14 3.75 12.84
N THR A 105 -11.72 2.59 12.53
CA THR A 105 -11.33 1.28 13.06
C THR A 105 -10.94 0.27 11.99
N ALA A 106 -11.26 0.52 10.72
CA ALA A 106 -10.73 -0.26 9.62
C ALA A 106 -10.65 0.56 8.33
N VAL A 107 -9.64 0.26 7.53
CA VAL A 107 -9.48 0.72 6.15
C VAL A 107 -9.20 -0.50 5.29
N CYS A 108 -9.84 -0.65 4.14
CA CYS A 108 -9.52 -1.75 3.23
C CYS A 108 -9.42 -1.33 1.76
N PHE A 109 -8.63 -2.09 1.01
CA PHE A 109 -8.47 -1.95 -0.43
C PHE A 109 -8.20 -3.32 -1.07
N LEU A 110 -8.49 -3.43 -2.37
CA LEU A 110 -8.18 -4.62 -3.16
C LEU A 110 -6.85 -4.43 -3.89
N ALA A 111 -6.00 -5.46 -3.88
CA ALA A 111 -4.73 -5.47 -4.58
C ALA A 111 -4.58 -6.72 -5.43
N ASP A 112 -4.09 -6.55 -6.66
CA ASP A 112 -3.74 -7.67 -7.51
C ASP A 112 -2.35 -8.25 -7.18
N GLU A 113 -2.04 -9.41 -7.74
CA GLU A 113 -0.82 -10.18 -7.45
C GLU A 113 0.49 -9.41 -7.64
N ARG A 114 0.53 -8.40 -8.50
CA ARG A 114 1.74 -7.58 -8.74
C ARG A 114 2.16 -6.79 -7.51
N VAL A 115 1.22 -6.52 -6.61
CA VAL A 115 1.47 -5.84 -5.33
C VAL A 115 2.17 -6.77 -4.33
N TRP A 116 1.76 -8.03 -4.21
CA TRP A 116 2.19 -8.90 -3.10
C TRP A 116 3.05 -10.10 -3.48
N ASP A 117 3.13 -10.44 -4.76
CA ASP A 117 4.02 -11.49 -5.26
C ASP A 117 5.40 -10.88 -5.54
N TRP A 118 6.25 -10.87 -4.52
CA TRP A 118 7.61 -10.31 -4.56
C TRP A 118 8.58 -11.11 -5.43
N GLU A 119 8.25 -12.37 -5.73
CA GLU A 119 9.09 -13.24 -6.55
C GLU A 119 8.92 -12.88 -8.04
N ASN A 120 7.68 -12.84 -8.51
CA ASN A 120 7.38 -12.51 -9.91
C ASN A 120 7.42 -11.00 -10.18
N TYR A 121 7.04 -10.20 -9.18
CA TYR A 121 6.98 -8.74 -9.23
C TYR A 121 7.79 -8.15 -8.07
N PRO A 122 9.13 -8.14 -8.16
CA PRO A 122 9.99 -7.60 -7.11
C PRO A 122 9.78 -6.09 -6.90
N ASN A 123 10.18 -5.59 -5.73
CA ASN A 123 10.30 -4.14 -5.52
C ASN A 123 11.34 -3.54 -6.49
N PHE A 124 11.39 -2.22 -6.61
CA PHE A 124 12.24 -1.59 -7.61
C PHE A 124 13.73 -1.88 -7.40
N ARG A 125 14.21 -1.89 -6.14
CA ARG A 125 15.62 -2.21 -5.84
C ARG A 125 15.97 -3.64 -6.27
N ASP A 126 15.13 -4.61 -5.96
CA ASP A 126 15.34 -6.01 -6.31
C ASP A 126 15.19 -6.24 -7.82
N TYR A 127 14.28 -5.53 -8.48
CA TYR A 127 14.18 -5.50 -9.93
C TYR A 127 15.50 -5.04 -10.57
N LEU A 128 16.09 -3.94 -10.11
CA LEU A 128 17.37 -3.45 -10.61
C LEU A 128 18.50 -4.46 -10.38
N ASN A 129 18.56 -5.10 -9.20
CA ASN A 129 19.56 -6.12 -8.91
C ASN A 129 19.44 -7.36 -9.81
N ASN A 130 18.22 -7.66 -10.29
CA ASN A 130 17.95 -8.80 -11.17
C ASN A 130 18.00 -8.44 -12.66
N THR A 131 18.19 -7.15 -13.00
CA THR A 131 18.25 -6.66 -14.37
C THR A 131 19.70 -6.55 -14.83
N ALA A 132 20.00 -7.00 -16.04
CA ALA A 132 21.30 -6.82 -16.66
C ALA A 132 21.47 -5.35 -17.10
N LEU A 133 21.90 -4.50 -16.17
CA LEU A 133 22.17 -3.08 -16.43
C LEU A 133 23.45 -2.91 -17.25
N ASP A 134 23.40 -2.05 -18.28
CA ASP A 134 24.58 -1.71 -19.06
C ASP A 134 25.49 -0.75 -18.27
N LEU A 135 26.70 -1.22 -17.93
CA LEU A 135 27.69 -0.42 -17.21
C LEU A 135 28.26 0.74 -18.05
N ALA A 136 28.07 0.73 -19.38
CA ALA A 136 28.37 1.88 -20.23
C ALA A 136 27.33 2.99 -20.05
N GLU A 137 26.05 2.63 -19.89
CA GLU A 137 24.94 3.56 -19.58
C GLU A 137 25.03 4.06 -18.12
N TYR A 138 25.48 3.20 -17.19
CA TYR A 138 25.58 3.50 -15.75
C TYR A 138 27.00 3.35 -15.17
N PRO A 139 27.97 4.21 -15.57
CA PRO A 139 29.38 4.04 -15.19
C PRO A 139 29.64 4.17 -13.69
N PHE A 140 28.77 4.85 -12.93
CA PHE A 140 28.87 4.98 -11.47
C PHE A 140 28.69 3.65 -10.72
N LEU A 141 28.05 2.64 -11.34
CA LEU A 141 27.88 1.31 -10.77
C LEU A 141 29.19 0.52 -10.63
N LYS A 142 30.29 0.98 -11.24
CA LYS A 142 31.62 0.41 -11.00
C LYS A 142 32.07 0.55 -9.54
N HIS A 143 31.56 1.56 -8.84
CA HIS A 143 31.99 1.93 -7.48
C HIS A 143 30.87 1.87 -6.43
N LYS A 144 29.60 1.81 -6.85
CA LYS A 144 28.44 1.71 -5.96
C LYS A 144 27.67 0.42 -6.20
N ARG A 145 27.08 -0.15 -5.15
CA ARG A 145 26.23 -1.35 -5.28
C ARG A 145 24.78 -1.03 -4.93
N ILE A 146 23.86 -1.32 -5.85
CA ILE A 146 22.41 -1.08 -5.70
C ILE A 146 21.83 -1.78 -4.46
N LYS A 147 22.34 -2.96 -4.12
CA LYS A 147 21.93 -3.74 -2.93
C LYS A 147 22.13 -3.02 -1.60
N ASN A 148 23.05 -2.06 -1.51
CA ASN A 148 23.40 -1.39 -0.27
C ASN A 148 22.54 -0.12 -0.11
N LYS A 149 21.63 -0.09 0.88
CA LYS A 149 20.84 1.12 1.19
C LYS A 149 21.71 2.35 1.54
N SER A 150 22.94 2.13 2.02
CA SER A 150 23.92 3.20 2.26
C SER A 150 24.43 3.86 0.98
N ASP A 151 24.46 3.11 -0.13
CA ASP A 151 25.01 3.58 -1.41
C ASP A 151 23.93 4.25 -2.27
N PHE A 152 22.68 3.80 -2.08
CA PHE A 152 21.45 4.30 -2.72
C PHE A 152 20.24 4.26 -1.79
N SER A 153 19.72 5.43 -1.43
CA SER A 153 18.37 5.57 -0.88
C SER A 153 17.31 5.26 -1.95
N ASP A 154 16.05 5.06 -1.55
CA ASP A 154 14.97 4.78 -2.51
C ASP A 154 14.77 5.95 -3.48
N SER A 155 14.85 7.19 -3.00
CA SER A 155 14.80 8.38 -3.86
C SER A 155 15.97 8.45 -4.84
N ASP A 156 17.18 8.07 -4.40
CA ASP A 156 18.35 8.07 -5.27
C ASP A 156 18.19 7.08 -6.42
N LEU A 157 17.55 5.93 -6.17
CA LEU A 157 17.28 4.94 -7.21
C LEU A 157 16.35 5.51 -8.30
N LEU A 158 15.27 6.19 -7.92
CA LEU A 158 14.34 6.76 -8.89
C LEU A 158 15.02 7.81 -9.78
N ILE A 159 15.88 8.64 -9.19
CA ILE A 159 16.60 9.70 -9.92
C ILE A 159 17.68 9.09 -10.83
N SER A 160 18.37 8.05 -10.36
CA SER A 160 19.52 7.46 -11.07
C SER A 160 19.11 6.49 -12.19
N PHE A 161 17.90 5.92 -12.11
CA PHE A 161 17.41 4.88 -13.02
C PHE A 161 16.00 5.18 -13.54
N PRO A 162 15.75 6.35 -14.15
CA PRO A 162 14.39 6.76 -14.54
C PRO A 162 13.79 5.85 -15.63
N LYS A 163 14.63 5.33 -16.54
CA LYS A 163 14.22 4.42 -17.62
C LYS A 163 13.81 3.06 -17.08
N GLU A 164 14.62 2.50 -16.18
CA GLU A 164 14.32 1.22 -15.52
C GLU A 164 13.13 1.36 -14.59
N TYR A 165 12.96 2.52 -13.95
CA TYR A 165 11.78 2.81 -13.14
C TYR A 165 10.51 2.78 -14.01
N TYR A 166 10.54 3.40 -15.18
CA TYR A 166 9.44 3.34 -16.14
C TYR A 166 9.14 1.89 -16.57
N ASN A 167 10.16 1.12 -16.94
CA ASN A 167 10.01 -0.29 -17.31
C ASN A 167 9.46 -1.15 -16.16
N TRP A 168 9.91 -0.88 -14.93
CA TRP A 168 9.41 -1.52 -13.73
C TRP A 168 7.94 -1.18 -13.48
N LEU A 169 7.56 0.10 -13.60
CA LEU A 169 6.18 0.55 -13.50
C LEU A 169 5.27 -0.17 -14.50
N GLU A 170 5.67 -0.28 -15.77
CA GLU A 170 4.92 -1.05 -16.77
C GLU A 170 4.76 -2.51 -16.33
N LYS A 171 5.83 -3.15 -15.84
CA LYS A 171 5.80 -4.53 -15.35
C LYS A 171 4.84 -4.74 -14.18
N ILE A 172 4.81 -3.82 -13.21
CA ILE A 172 3.99 -3.97 -12.00
C ILE A 172 2.56 -3.44 -12.15
N GLY A 173 2.21 -2.86 -13.31
CA GLY A 173 0.86 -2.35 -13.58
C GLY A 173 0.64 -0.89 -13.19
N GLY A 174 1.70 -0.10 -13.13
CA GLY A 174 1.67 1.36 -12.97
C GLY A 174 1.79 1.85 -11.53
N GLU A 175 1.65 3.17 -11.38
CA GLU A 175 1.92 3.88 -10.12
C GLU A 175 1.04 3.44 -8.96
N LYS A 176 -0.21 3.07 -9.21
CA LYS A 176 -1.14 2.59 -8.17
C LYS A 176 -0.61 1.33 -7.49
N ASN A 177 -0.12 0.38 -8.29
CA ASN A 177 0.47 -0.85 -7.76
C ASN A 177 1.83 -0.59 -7.10
N ALA A 178 2.62 0.36 -7.63
CA ALA A 178 3.87 0.79 -7.01
C ALA A 178 3.63 1.33 -5.60
N PHE A 179 2.65 2.22 -5.47
CA PHE A 179 2.24 2.81 -4.20
C PHE A 179 1.75 1.72 -3.23
N LEU A 180 0.81 0.86 -3.65
CA LEU A 180 0.28 -0.19 -2.78
C LEU A 180 1.36 -1.17 -2.31
N LYS A 181 2.30 -1.50 -3.19
CA LYS A 181 3.44 -2.36 -2.86
C LYS A 181 4.29 -1.75 -1.75
N ASN A 182 4.64 -0.48 -1.88
CA ASN A 182 5.37 0.26 -0.84
C ASN A 182 4.55 0.42 0.45
N LEU A 183 3.23 0.61 0.34
CA LEU A 183 2.33 0.79 1.48
C LEU A 183 2.30 -0.46 2.38
N ILE A 184 2.30 -1.65 1.79
CA ILE A 184 2.27 -2.92 2.54
C ILE A 184 3.66 -3.44 2.92
N GLU A 185 4.73 -2.92 2.31
CA GLU A 185 6.10 -3.36 2.57
C GLU A 185 6.49 -3.13 4.03
N GLY A 186 6.99 -4.18 4.69
CA GLY A 186 7.42 -4.13 6.09
C GLY A 186 6.30 -3.97 7.12
N LYS A 187 5.03 -3.94 6.71
CA LYS A 187 3.89 -3.91 7.66
C LYS A 187 3.76 -5.25 8.39
N LYS A 188 3.45 -5.17 9.68
CA LYS A 188 3.18 -6.34 10.53
C LYS A 188 1.72 -6.77 10.38
N LEU A 189 1.48 -8.08 10.52
CA LEU A 189 0.13 -8.59 10.76
C LEU A 189 -0.41 -8.01 12.07
N ALA A 190 -1.71 -7.72 12.10
CA ALA A 190 -2.39 -7.17 13.27
C ALA A 190 -2.67 -8.23 14.36
#